data_AF-A0AAV8WRX3-F1
#
_entry.id   AF-A0AAV8WRX3-F1
#
_cell.length_a   1.000
_cell.length_b   1.000
_cell.length_c   1.000
_cell.angle_alpha   90.00
_cell.angle_beta   90.00
_cell.angle_gamma   90.00
#
_symmetry.space_group_name_H-M   'P 1'
#
loop_
_entity.id
_entity.type
_entity.pdbx_description
1 polymer ?
#
loop_
_entity_poly.entity_id
_entity_poly.type
_entity_poly.pdbx_seq_one_letter_code
_entity_poly.pdbx_strand_id
1 'polypeptide(L)'
;MRFGRSSRPNFSSDSMEAEQQMVKSIEEWRKEMKLKEFILLGHSMGGFLATSYSISYPDKVKHLILADPWGFPERPTEVVPLWIKVISYMLQPFNPLAGIRVAGPFG
;
A
#
# COMPACT_ATOMS: atom_id res chain seq x y z
N MET A 1 -11.39 16.31 7.87
CA MET A 1 -10.09 15.76 7.42
C MET A 1 -9.66 16.48 6.15
N ARG A 2 -8.63 17.34 6.17
CA ARG A 2 -8.33 18.45 5.22
C ARG A 2 -8.09 18.10 3.73
N PHE A 3 -8.99 17.36 3.07
CA PHE A 3 -8.93 17.06 1.64
C PHE A 3 -10.19 17.52 0.90
N GLY A 4 -10.02 18.40 -0.09
CA GLY A 4 -11.09 18.84 -1.00
C GLY A 4 -12.32 19.39 -0.27
N ARG A 5 -13.44 18.65 -0.35
CA ARG A 5 -14.77 19.03 0.21
C ARG A 5 -14.93 18.76 1.71
N SER A 6 -13.88 18.31 2.38
CA SER A 6 -13.92 18.04 3.82
C SER A 6 -14.04 19.30 4.68
N SER A 7 -14.46 19.11 5.94
CA SER A 7 -14.17 20.09 7.00
C SER A 7 -12.67 20.42 7.08
N ARG A 8 -12.36 21.69 7.38
CA ARG A 8 -10.99 22.21 7.55
C ARG A 8 -10.70 22.49 9.03
N PRO A 9 -10.64 21.46 9.90
CA PRO A 9 -10.27 21.66 11.29
C PRO A 9 -8.82 22.14 11.37
N ASN A 10 -8.54 22.94 12.39
CA ASN A 10 -7.19 23.42 12.65
C ASN A 10 -6.40 22.30 13.31
N PHE A 11 -5.39 21.78 12.62
CA PHE A 11 -4.48 20.77 13.19
C PHE A 11 -3.34 21.48 13.93
N SER A 12 -2.76 20.80 14.91
CA SER A 12 -1.55 21.29 15.57
C SER A 12 -0.40 21.44 14.57
N SER A 13 0.51 22.38 14.83
CA SER A 13 1.78 22.48 14.11
C SER A 13 2.80 21.43 14.57
N ASP A 14 2.57 20.84 15.75
CA ASP A 14 3.35 19.70 16.24
C ASP A 14 2.96 18.43 15.45
N SER A 15 3.97 17.71 14.96
CA SER A 15 3.75 16.55 14.10
C SER A 15 3.08 15.38 14.83
N MET A 16 3.44 15.16 16.09
CA MET A 16 2.92 14.06 16.89
C MET A 16 1.47 14.32 17.29
N GLU A 17 1.14 15.56 17.70
CA GLU A 17 -0.25 15.94 17.95
C GLU A 17 -1.10 15.89 16.67
N ALA A 18 -0.56 16.34 15.54
CA ALA A 18 -1.28 16.29 14.27
C ALA A 18 -1.59 14.84 13.84
N GLU A 19 -0.64 13.92 14.03
CA GLU A 19 -0.84 12.49 13.82
C GLU A 19 -1.96 11.95 14.71
N GLN A 20 -1.90 12.23 16.02
CA GLN A 20 -2.93 11.79 16.96
C GLN A 20 -4.32 12.34 16.59
N GLN A 21 -4.42 13.58 16.12
CA GLN A 21 -5.67 14.17 15.63
C GLN A 21 -6.20 13.45 14.38
N MET A 22 -5.32 13.02 13.47
CA MET A 22 -5.71 12.23 12.30
C MET A 22 -6.18 10.83 12.70
N VAL A 23 -5.46 10.14 13.58
CA VAL A 23 -5.85 8.84 14.15
C VAL A 23 -7.18 8.92 14.87
N LYS A 24 -7.39 9.98 15.67
CA LYS A 24 -8.66 10.23 16.37
C LYS A 24 -9.82 10.43 15.40
N SER A 25 -9.59 11.11 14.28
CA SER A 25 -10.62 11.27 13.24
C SER A 25 -11.09 9.92 12.67
N ILE A 26 -10.18 8.95 12.52
CA ILE A 26 -10.52 7.58 12.09
C ILE A 26 -11.36 6.88 13.18
N GLU A 27 -11.00 7.04 14.45
CA GLU A 27 -11.73 6.45 15.57
C GLU A 27 -13.15 7.03 15.72
N GLU A 28 -13.29 8.34 15.58
CA GLU A 28 -14.59 9.02 15.58
C GLU A 28 -15.45 8.50 14.43
N TRP A 29 -14.89 8.41 13.22
CA TRP A 29 -15.60 7.81 12.09
C TRP A 29 -16.02 6.35 12.37
N ARG A 30 -15.16 5.50 12.92
CA ARG A 30 -15.50 4.12 13.28
C ARG A 30 -16.67 4.08 14.27
N LYS A 31 -16.66 4.95 15.29
CA LYS A 31 -17.73 5.06 16.29
C LYS A 31 -19.06 5.48 15.67
N GLU A 32 -19.05 6.49 14.80
CA GLU A 32 -20.23 6.94 14.07
C GLU A 32 -20.82 5.85 13.18
N MET A 33 -19.95 5.07 12.53
CA MET A 33 -20.36 3.91 11.73
C MET A 33 -20.75 2.69 12.58
N LYS A 34 -20.63 2.77 13.91
CA LYS A 34 -20.96 1.70 14.88
C LYS A 34 -20.25 0.37 14.59
N LEU A 35 -19.04 0.43 14.03
CA LEU A 35 -18.26 -0.75 13.67
C LEU A 35 -17.51 -1.28 14.89
N LYS A 36 -17.87 -2.45 15.42
CA LYS A 36 -17.13 -3.06 16.55
C LYS A 36 -15.66 -3.33 16.19
N GLU A 37 -15.45 -3.92 15.02
CA GLU A 37 -14.16 -4.25 14.42
C GLU A 37 -14.30 -4.17 12.90
N PHE A 38 -13.22 -3.87 12.18
CA PHE A 38 -13.24 -3.74 10.72
C PHE A 38 -11.88 -4.07 10.09
N ILE A 39 -11.87 -4.26 8.76
CA ILE A 39 -10.63 -4.37 7.98
C ILE A 39 -10.25 -2.95 7.56
N LEU A 40 -9.02 -2.55 7.87
CA LEU A 40 -8.50 -1.23 7.56
C LEU A 40 -7.46 -1.33 6.44
N LEU A 41 -7.67 -0.59 5.35
CA LEU A 41 -6.72 -0.49 4.25
C LEU A 41 -6.12 0.91 4.22
N GLY A 42 -4.79 0.98 4.22
CA GLY A 42 -4.04 2.23 4.07
C GLY A 42 -3.22 2.24 2.78
N HIS A 43 -3.38 3.29 1.98
CA HIS A 43 -2.62 3.51 0.74
C HIS A 43 -1.68 4.72 0.87
N SER A 44 -0.41 4.60 0.44
CA SER A 44 0.57 5.70 0.52
C SER A 44 0.68 6.26 1.94
N MET A 45 0.52 7.58 2.14
CA MET A 45 0.45 8.21 3.46
C MET A 45 -0.63 7.60 4.37
N GLY A 46 -1.74 7.12 3.79
CA GLY A 46 -2.78 6.41 4.53
C GLY A 46 -2.30 5.11 5.16
N GLY A 47 -1.23 4.48 4.63
CA GLY A 47 -0.58 3.31 5.22
C GLY A 47 0.05 3.61 6.58
N PHE A 48 0.75 4.75 6.69
CA PHE A 48 1.31 5.24 7.95
C PHE A 48 0.20 5.47 8.99
N LEU A 49 -0.84 6.22 8.62
CA LEU A 49 -1.96 6.52 9.53
C LEU A 49 -2.77 5.27 9.91
N ALA A 50 -3.00 4.35 8.97
CA ALA A 50 -3.69 3.09 9.24
C ALA A 50 -2.91 2.21 10.22
N THR A 51 -1.58 2.21 10.12
CA THR A 51 -0.71 1.50 11.05
C THR A 51 -0.75 2.14 12.44
N SER A 52 -0.58 3.46 12.52
CA SER A 52 -0.66 4.20 13.79
C SER A 52 -2.01 4.01 14.49
N TYR A 53 -3.11 4.01 13.73
CA TYR A 53 -4.45 3.68 14.24
C TYR A 53 -4.53 2.25 14.77
N SER A 54 -3.99 1.27 14.04
CA SER A 54 -4.01 -0.14 14.44
C SER A 54 -3.20 -0.39 15.71
N ILE A 55 -2.09 0.33 15.92
CA ILE A 55 -1.31 0.28 17.15
C ILE A 55 -2.09 0.90 18.32
N SER A 56 -2.77 2.03 18.08
CA SER A 56 -3.55 2.74 19.11
C SER A 56 -4.83 2.00 19.52
N TYR A 57 -5.43 1.23 18.59
CA TYR A 57 -6.72 0.56 18.75
C TYR A 57 -6.68 -0.89 18.22
N PRO A 58 -5.83 -1.77 18.77
CA PRO A 58 -5.60 -3.11 18.22
C PRO A 58 -6.87 -3.96 18.18
N ASP A 59 -7.74 -3.85 19.19
CA ASP A 59 -9.00 -4.60 19.27
C ASP A 59 -10.10 -4.09 18.31
N LYS A 60 -9.80 -3.11 17.46
CA LYS A 60 -10.74 -2.54 16.48
C LYS A 60 -10.42 -2.95 15.05
N VAL A 61 -9.23 -3.48 14.80
CA VAL A 61 -8.76 -3.82 13.46
C VAL A 61 -8.58 -5.33 13.35
N LYS A 62 -9.41 -5.98 12.52
CA LYS A 62 -9.27 -7.43 12.24
C LYS A 62 -8.07 -7.73 11.37
N HIS A 63 -7.90 -6.93 10.33
CA HIS A 63 -6.79 -7.02 9.38
C HIS A 63 -6.39 -5.62 8.93
N LEU A 64 -5.07 -5.41 8.85
CA LEU A 64 -4.47 -4.21 8.27
C LEU A 64 -3.90 -4.57 6.89
N ILE A 65 -4.37 -3.87 5.85
CA ILE A 65 -3.88 -4.03 4.48
C ILE A 65 -3.11 -2.77 4.10
N LEU A 66 -1.86 -2.95 3.67
CA LEU A 66 -0.99 -1.85 3.26
C LEU A 66 -0.75 -1.91 1.74
N ALA A 67 -1.22 -0.88 1.04
CA ALA A 67 -1.05 -0.74 -0.40
C ALA A 67 -0.04 0.38 -0.67
N ASP A 68 1.19 0.01 -1.06
CA ASP A 68 2.29 0.96 -1.27
C ASP A 68 2.44 1.99 -0.12
N PRO A 69 2.61 1.53 1.13
CA PRO A 69 2.54 2.41 2.29
C PRO A 69 3.79 3.29 2.41
N TRP A 70 3.58 4.58 2.68
CA TRP A 70 4.68 5.49 3.00
C TRP A 70 5.26 5.18 4.39
N GLY A 71 6.58 5.31 4.54
CA GLY A 71 7.28 5.13 5.82
C GLY A 71 7.68 3.69 6.15
N PHE A 72 7.46 2.75 5.22
CA PHE A 72 7.90 1.35 5.35
C PHE A 72 9.09 1.07 4.41
N PRO A 73 10.04 0.22 4.81
CA PRO A 73 11.12 -0.19 3.91
C PRO A 73 10.53 -0.93 2.71
N GLU A 74 11.17 -0.78 1.55
CA GLU A 74 10.87 -1.62 0.40
C GLU A 74 11.00 -3.09 0.79
N ARG A 75 10.15 -3.93 0.21
CA ARG A 75 10.30 -5.38 0.38
C ARG A 75 11.74 -5.73 -0.01
N PRO A 76 12.45 -6.53 0.81
CA PRO A 76 13.75 -7.03 0.43
C PRO A 76 13.62 -7.64 -0.96
N THR A 77 14.46 -7.20 -1.89
CA THR A 77 14.49 -7.81 -3.21
C THR A 77 14.75 -9.30 -3.01
N GLU A 78 13.83 -10.15 -3.45
CA GLU A 78 14.09 -11.57 -3.47
C GLU A 78 15.38 -11.76 -4.27
N VAL A 79 16.40 -12.31 -3.61
CA VAL A 79 17.70 -12.51 -4.23
C VAL A 79 17.51 -13.60 -5.27
N VAL A 80 17.17 -13.19 -6.49
CA VAL A 80 16.98 -14.12 -7.60
C VAL A 80 18.33 -14.81 -7.83
N PRO A 81 18.42 -16.14 -7.66
CA PRO A 81 19.68 -16.85 -7.82
C PRO A 81 20.35 -16.54 -9.16
N LEU A 82 21.68 -16.41 -9.16
CA LEU A 82 22.45 -16.02 -10.35
C LEU A 82 22.16 -16.92 -11.56
N TRP A 83 21.96 -18.22 -11.33
CA TRP A 83 21.63 -19.18 -12.38
C TRP A 83 20.28 -18.87 -13.06
N ILE A 84 19.29 -18.36 -12.34
CA ILE A 84 17.99 -17.95 -12.92
C ILE A 84 18.19 -16.73 -13.81
N LYS A 85 18.99 -15.74 -13.37
CA LYS A 85 19.31 -14.56 -14.19
C LYS A 85 20.05 -14.97 -15.47
N VAL A 86 21.04 -15.86 -15.37
CA VAL A 86 21.77 -16.41 -16.52
C VAL A 86 20.83 -17.14 -17.47
N ILE A 87 19.98 -18.03 -16.97
CA ILE A 87 18.99 -18.73 -17.80
C ILE A 87 18.05 -17.73 -18.48
N SER A 88 17.53 -16.73 -17.77
CA SER A 88 16.65 -15.72 -18.35
C SER A 88 17.33 -14.91 -19.47
N TYR A 89 18.61 -14.58 -19.30
CA TYR A 89 19.40 -13.86 -20.30
C TYR A 89 19.71 -14.75 -21.52
N MET A 90 19.97 -16.03 -21.29
CA MET A 90 20.20 -17.01 -22.35
C MET A 90 18.90 -17.36 -23.11
N LEU A 91 17.74 -17.29 -22.44
CA LEU A 91 16.42 -17.53 -23.04
C LEU A 91 15.80 -16.27 -23.66
N GLN A 92 16.23 -15.05 -23.31
CA GLN A 92 15.81 -13.79 -23.96
C GLN A 92 15.89 -13.81 -25.51
N PRO A 93 16.97 -14.30 -26.13
CA PRO A 93 17.03 -14.41 -27.60
C PRO A 93 16.07 -15.47 -28.16
N PHE A 94 15.60 -16.41 -27.35
CA PHE A 94 14.51 -17.33 -27.69
C PHE A 94 13.17 -16.67 -27.37
N ASN A 95 12.88 -15.54 -28.01
CA ASN A 95 11.53 -14.98 -28.00
C ASN A 95 10.62 -15.96 -28.78
N PRO A 96 9.73 -16.73 -28.14
CA PRO A 96 8.91 -17.73 -28.83
C PRO A 96 7.99 -17.10 -29.89
N LEU A 97 7.77 -15.77 -29.83
CA LEU A 97 7.01 -15.01 -30.82
C LEU A 97 7.83 -14.67 -32.09
N ALA A 98 9.16 -14.86 -32.09
CA ALA A 98 9.98 -14.66 -33.29
C ALA A 98 9.64 -15.68 -34.39
N GLY A 99 9.33 -16.92 -34.01
CA GLY A 99 8.86 -17.95 -34.95
C GLY A 99 7.51 -17.59 -35.59
N ILE A 100 6.58 -17.04 -34.80
CA ILE A 100 5.28 -16.55 -35.29
C ILE A 100 5.45 -15.34 -36.21
N ARG A 101 6.43 -14.46 -35.92
CA ARG A 101 6.72 -13.26 -36.72
C ARG A 101 7.35 -13.59 -38.09
N VAL A 102 8.09 -14.70 -38.22
CA VAL A 102 8.68 -15.16 -39.50
C VAL A 102 7.66 -15.91 -40.37
N ALA A 103 6.66 -16.56 -39.77
CA ALA A 103 5.59 -17.25 -40.51
C ALA A 103 4.53 -16.31 -41.11
N GLY A 104 4.63 -14.99 -40.87
CA GLY A 104 3.63 -13.97 -41.22
C GLY A 104 3.60 -13.38 -42.64
N PRO A 105 4.43 -13.75 -43.65
CA PRO A 105 4.25 -13.20 -45.00
C PRO A 105 3.61 -14.17 -46.01
N PHE A 106 3.01 -15.29 -45.58
CA PHE A 106 2.14 -16.12 -46.44
C PHE A 106 0.73 -16.19 -45.86
N GLY A 107 -0.02 -15.10 -46.06
CA GLY A 107 -1.43 -14.93 -45.72
C GLY A 107 -1.91 -13.55 -46.15
#